data_AF-A0A1G6J224-F1
#
_entry.id   AF-A0A1G6J224-F1
#
_cell.length_a   1.000
_cell.length_b   1.000
_cell.length_c   1.000
_cell.angle_alpha   90.00
_cell.angle_beta   90.00
_cell.angle_gamma   90.00
#
_symmetry.space_group_name_H-M   'P 1'
#
loop_
_entity.id
_entity.type
_entity.pdbx_description
1 polymer ?
#
loop_
_entity_poly.entity_id
_entity_poly.type
_entity_poly.pdbx_seq_one_letter_code
_entity_poly.pdbx_strand_id
1 'polypeptide(L)'
;MQLVVYSGYQMNKEYITSVFCINKAHPELHCDGQCFLAKKLKDLDGKNKQAQENLKRVVEAEPQFKIVVLNHTIPFFVIKAESGYLEKPAKDLSISIFHPPKTV
;
A
#
# COMPACT_ATOMS: atom_id res chain seq x y z
N MET A 1 14.65 -2.15 -9.86
CA MET A 1 14.39 -1.76 -11.26
C MET A 1 15.58 -2.01 -12.21
N GLN A 2 16.83 -1.86 -11.78
CA GLN A 2 18.01 -2.10 -12.65
C GLN A 2 18.07 -3.53 -13.21
N LEU A 3 17.69 -4.54 -12.43
CA LEU A 3 17.61 -5.95 -12.89
C LEU A 3 16.69 -6.12 -14.11
N VAL A 4 15.52 -5.46 -14.14
CA VAL A 4 14.58 -5.53 -15.27
C VAL A 4 15.20 -4.94 -16.53
N VAL A 5 15.91 -3.81 -16.42
CA VAL A 5 16.62 -3.19 -17.54
C VAL A 5 17.72 -4.10 -18.06
N TYR A 6 18.50 -4.71 -17.16
CA TYR A 6 19.57 -5.62 -17.54
C TYR A 6 19.03 -6.91 -18.20
N SER A 7 17.99 -7.53 -17.64
CA SER A 7 17.35 -8.71 -18.23
C SER A 7 16.77 -8.41 -19.62
N GLY A 8 16.10 -7.27 -19.79
CA GLY A 8 15.57 -6.85 -21.09
C GLY A 8 16.67 -6.61 -22.14
N TYR A 9 17.82 -6.08 -21.72
CA TYR A 9 19.00 -5.95 -22.58
C TYR A 9 19.53 -7.32 -23.01
N GLN A 10 19.66 -8.27 -22.09
CA GLN A 10 20.16 -9.60 -22.41
C GLN A 10 19.23 -10.37 -23.36
N MET A 11 17.91 -10.29 -23.13
CA MET A 11 16.91 -10.94 -23.99
C MET A 11 16.87 -10.36 -25.42
N ASN A 12 17.23 -9.09 -25.60
CA ASN A 12 17.14 -8.39 -26.88
C ASN A 12 18.51 -7.91 -27.40
N LYS A 13 19.61 -8.51 -26.95
CA LYS A 13 20.97 -8.01 -27.18
C LYS A 13 21.29 -7.84 -28.67
N GLU A 14 20.88 -8.79 -29.50
CA GLU A 14 21.09 -8.74 -30.96
C GLU A 14 20.36 -7.56 -31.61
N TYR A 15 19.07 -7.38 -31.27
CA TYR A 15 18.28 -6.25 -31.75
C TYR A 15 18.87 -4.91 -31.28
N ILE A 16 19.26 -4.82 -30.00
CA ILE A 16 19.85 -3.61 -29.45
C ILE A 16 21.18 -3.27 -30.12
N THR A 17 22.03 -4.27 -30.36
CA THR A 17 23.32 -4.08 -31.03
C THR A 17 23.14 -3.64 -32.47
N SER A 18 22.18 -4.22 -33.20
CA SER A 18 21.96 -3.91 -34.62
C SER A 18 21.32 -2.55 -34.87
N VAL A 19 20.41 -2.11 -33.98
CA VAL A 19 19.59 -0.90 -34.15
C VAL A 19 20.06 0.29 -33.30
N PHE A 20 20.48 0.07 -32.06
CA PHE A 20 20.75 1.14 -31.10
C PHE A 20 22.23 1.39 -30.82
N CYS A 21 23.15 0.60 -31.37
CA CYS A 21 24.58 0.88 -31.19
C CYS A 21 25.00 2.14 -31.98
N ILE A 22 25.49 3.13 -31.24
CA ILE A 22 25.95 4.42 -31.80
C ILE A 22 27.32 4.33 -32.47
N ASN A 23 28.16 3.37 -32.06
CA ASN A 23 29.53 3.20 -32.53
C ASN A 23 29.65 2.01 -33.48
N LYS A 24 28.63 1.76 -34.31
CA LYS A 24 28.61 0.60 -35.23
C LYS A 24 29.76 0.61 -36.24
N ALA A 25 30.26 1.80 -36.59
CA ALA A 25 31.42 1.99 -37.47
C ALA A 25 32.78 1.78 -36.76
N HIS A 26 32.79 1.66 -35.43
CA HIS A 26 33.98 1.55 -34.57
C HIS A 26 33.94 0.27 -33.73
N PRO A 27 34.12 -0.91 -34.33
CA PRO A 27 34.06 -2.21 -33.63
C PRO A 27 35.11 -2.35 -32.53
N GLU A 28 36.23 -1.64 -32.61
CA GLU A 28 37.29 -1.58 -31.59
C GLU A 28 36.82 -1.02 -30.23
N LEU A 29 35.70 -0.30 -30.22
CA LEU A 29 35.13 0.30 -29.00
C LEU A 29 34.21 -0.67 -28.24
N HIS A 30 34.01 -1.89 -28.73
CA HIS A 30 33.21 -2.94 -28.07
C HIS A 30 31.83 -2.45 -27.61
N CYS A 31 31.15 -1.68 -28.47
CA CYS A 31 29.84 -1.10 -28.17
C CYS A 31 28.84 -2.17 -27.72
N ASP A 32 28.62 -3.22 -28.52
CA ASP A 32 27.77 -4.39 -28.20
C ASP A 32 26.40 -4.08 -27.54
N GLY A 33 25.85 -2.89 -27.80
CA GLY A 33 24.64 -2.38 -27.13
C GLY A 33 24.86 -1.85 -25.70
N GLN A 34 26.07 -1.91 -25.15
CA GLN A 34 26.46 -1.43 -23.82
C GLN A 34 26.30 0.07 -23.65
N CYS A 35 26.58 0.88 -24.68
CA CYS A 35 26.35 2.33 -24.63
C CYS A 35 24.86 2.66 -24.42
N PHE A 36 23.97 1.90 -25.06
CA PHE A 36 22.52 2.03 -24.87
C PHE A 36 22.11 1.59 -23.46
N LEU A 37 22.61 0.45 -22.99
CA LEU A 37 22.36 -0.04 -21.63
C LEU A 37 22.79 0.99 -20.57
N ALA A 38 24.00 1.55 -20.70
CA ALA A 38 24.51 2.56 -19.78
C ALA A 38 23.60 3.79 -19.71
N LYS A 39 23.09 4.25 -20.86
CA LYS A 39 22.12 5.36 -20.91
C LYS A 39 20.82 5.02 -20.17
N LYS A 40 20.26 3.82 -20.39
CA LYS A 40 19.02 3.38 -19.73
C LYS A 40 19.18 3.24 -18.22
N LEU A 41 20.33 2.76 -17.75
CA LEU A 41 20.63 2.68 -16.31
C LEU A 41 20.74 4.08 -15.69
N LYS A 42 21.43 5.02 -16.36
CA LYS A 42 21.53 6.41 -15.90
C LYS A 42 20.17 7.11 -15.83
N ASP A 43 19.33 6.94 -16.84
CA ASP A 43 17.96 7.49 -16.85
C ASP A 43 17.14 6.93 -15.68
N LEU A 44 17.30 5.65 -15.38
CA LEU A 44 16.61 4.99 -14.27
C LEU A 44 17.07 5.52 -12.92
N ASP A 45 18.37 5.74 -12.73
CA ASP A 45 18.92 6.31 -11.49
C ASP A 45 18.43 7.74 -11.27
N GLY A 46 18.35 8.55 -12.33
CA GLY A 46 17.76 9.89 -12.28
C GLY A 46 16.30 9.87 -11.81
N LYS A 47 15.49 8.96 -12.35
CA LYS A 47 14.09 8.77 -11.93
C LYS A 47 13.95 8.32 -10.48
N ASN A 48 14.84 7.42 -10.02
CA ASN A 48 14.85 6.98 -8.63
C ASN A 48 15.13 8.15 -7.68
N LYS A 49 16.12 8.98 -8.01
CA LYS A 49 16.47 10.16 -7.20
C LYS A 49 15.32 11.16 -7.13
N GLN A 50 14.67 11.45 -8.26
CA GLN A 50 13.51 12.33 -8.29
C GLN A 50 12.33 11.74 -7.50
N ALA A 51 12.05 10.44 -7.60
CA ALA A 51 11.01 9.79 -6.82
C ALA A 51 11.28 9.88 -5.31
N GLN A 52 12.53 9.67 -4.90
CA GLN A 52 12.95 9.79 -3.51
C GLN A 52 12.82 11.22 -2.97
N GLU A 53 13.17 12.23 -3.77
CA GLU A 53 12.98 13.65 -3.41
C GLU A 53 11.50 14.02 -3.26
N ASN A 54 10.63 13.51 -4.15
CA ASN A 54 9.19 13.72 -4.04
C ASN A 54 8.60 13.04 -2.80
N LEU A 55 9.03 11.82 -2.48
CA LEU A 55 8.62 11.12 -1.25
C LEU A 55 9.02 11.91 0.00
N LYS A 56 10.22 12.49 0.05
CA LYS A 56 10.63 13.38 1.15
C LYS A 56 9.69 14.57 1.31
N ARG A 57 9.33 15.25 0.21
CA ARG A 57 8.39 16.39 0.24
C ARG A 57 7.00 15.99 0.74
N VAL A 58 6.52 14.80 0.42
CA VAL A 58 5.22 14.29 0.90
C VAL A 58 5.26 13.97 2.39
N VAL A 59 6.38 13.49 2.91
CA VAL A 59 6.56 13.24 4.36
C VAL A 59 6.71 14.55 5.15
N GLU A 60 7.31 15.57 4.55
CA GLU A 60 7.44 16.91 5.15
C GLU A 60 6.13 17.71 5.13
N ALA A 61 5.20 17.38 4.21
CA ALA A 61 3.86 17.95 4.21
C ALA A 61 3.01 17.26 5.29
N GLU A 62 2.48 18.01 6.26
CA GLU A 62 1.51 17.47 7.21
C GLU A 62 0.32 16.88 6.45
N PRO A 63 -0.01 15.58 6.66
CA PRO A 63 -1.12 14.95 5.97
C PRO A 63 -2.43 15.64 6.36
N GLN A 64 -3.08 16.30 5.40
CA GLN A 64 -4.41 16.87 5.59
C GLN A 64 -5.45 15.76 5.53
N PHE A 65 -5.69 15.11 6.67
CA PHE A 65 -6.82 14.21 6.83
C PHE A 65 -8.11 15.02 6.86
N LYS A 66 -8.91 14.92 5.80
CA LYS A 66 -10.27 15.49 5.76
C LYS A 66 -11.26 14.44 6.27
N ILE A 67 -11.84 14.68 7.43
CA ILE A 67 -12.95 13.86 7.93
C ILE A 67 -14.20 14.26 7.14
N VAL A 68 -14.71 13.32 6.34
CA VAL A 68 -16.00 13.46 5.67
C VAL A 68 -17.06 12.88 6.59
N VAL A 69 -17.90 13.74 7.16
CA VAL A 69 -19.05 13.32 7.97
C VAL A 69 -20.21 13.02 7.01
N LEU A 70 -20.45 11.72 6.78
CA LEU A 70 -21.63 11.25 6.05
C LEU A 70 -22.82 11.23 7.02
N ASN A 71 -23.62 12.29 7.02
CA ASN A 71 -24.93 12.31 7.67
C ASN A 71 -25.89 11.43 6.86
N HIS A 72 -25.83 10.13 7.04
CA HIS A 72 -26.80 9.23 6.44
C HIS A 72 -27.91 8.93 7.45
N THR A 73 -29.13 9.26 7.05
CA THR A 73 -30.34 8.88 7.77
C THR A 73 -30.68 7.45 7.35
N ILE A 74 -30.36 6.47 8.20
CA ILE A 74 -30.77 5.07 7.94
C ILE A 74 -32.27 4.97 8.22
N PRO A 75 -33.09 4.59 7.23
CA PRO A 75 -34.43 4.15 7.55
C PRO A 75 -34.33 2.85 8.34
N PHE A 76 -34.71 2.88 9.61
CA PHE A 76 -34.86 1.68 10.45
C PHE A 76 -36.33 1.49 10.79
N PHE A 77 -36.70 0.23 11.00
CA PHE A 77 -38.00 -0.14 11.53
C PHE A 77 -37.79 -0.94 12.83
N VAL A 78 -38.65 -0.69 13.80
CA VAL A 78 -38.65 -1.42 15.07
C VAL A 78 -39.56 -2.62 14.92
N ILE A 79 -38.99 -3.83 14.96
CA ILE A 79 -39.80 -5.05 15.07
C ILE A 79 -40.20 -5.19 16.55
N LYS A 80 -41.44 -4.84 16.87
CA LYS A 80 -42.04 -5.24 18.15
C LYS A 80 -42.46 -6.70 18.04
N ALA A 81 -41.66 -7.60 18.60
CA ALA A 81 -42.10 -8.96 18.83
C ALA A 81 -43.01 -8.95 20.06
N GLU A 82 -44.33 -9.02 19.84
CA GLU A 82 -45.26 -9.40 20.91
C GLU A 82 -45.03 -10.89 21.18
N SER A 83 -44.13 -11.20 22.12
CA SER A 83 -44.01 -12.57 22.58
C SER A 83 -45.27 -12.91 23.37
N GLY A 84 -46.00 -13.96 22.97
CA GLY A 84 -47.09 -14.54 23.79
C GLY A 84 -46.58 -15.22 25.06
N TYR A 85 -45.31 -15.00 25.42
CA TYR A 85 -44.70 -15.45 26.65
C TYR A 85 -45.20 -14.57 27.79
N LEU A 86 -45.99 -15.15 28.68
CA LEU A 86 -46.17 -14.59 30.02
C LEU A 86 -44.81 -14.69 30.73
N GLU A 87 -44.04 -13.61 30.74
CA GLU A 87 -42.93 -13.48 31.68
C GLU A 87 -43.51 -13.67 33.09
N LYS A 88 -43.25 -14.83 33.70
CA LYS A 88 -43.43 -14.95 35.14
C LYS A 88 -42.52 -13.89 35.74
N PRO A 89 -43.04 -12.97 36.57
CA PRO A 89 -42.17 -12.04 37.28
C PRO A 89 -41.14 -12.89 37.99
N ALA A 90 -39.86 -12.65 37.70
CA ALA A 90 -38.78 -13.29 38.43
C ALA A 90 -39.04 -12.95 39.89
N LYS A 91 -39.45 -13.95 40.67
CA LYS A 91 -39.53 -13.80 42.13
C LYS A 91 -38.12 -13.42 42.52
N ASP A 92 -37.99 -12.19 43.00
CA ASP A 92 -36.81 -11.54 43.54
C ASP A 92 -35.66 -12.54 43.67
N LEU A 93 -34.71 -12.53 42.72
CA LEU A 93 -33.51 -13.33 42.86
C LEU A 93 -32.71 -12.70 43.99
N SER A 94 -33.11 -13.00 45.23
CA SER A 94 -32.34 -12.76 46.43
C SER A 94 -31.16 -13.74 46.42
N ILE A 95 -30.26 -13.54 45.46
CA ILE A 95 -28.92 -14.11 45.54
C ILE A 95 -28.25 -13.38 46.70
N SER A 96 -28.20 -14.05 47.85
CA SER A 96 -27.37 -13.63 48.97
C SER A 96 -25.92 -13.61 48.47
N ILE A 97 -25.43 -12.44 48.08
CA ILE A 97 -24.03 -12.24 47.74
C ILE A 97 -23.26 -12.46 49.04
N PHE A 98 -22.45 -13.51 49.08
CA PHE A 98 -21.63 -13.81 50.24
C PHE A 98 -20.65 -12.65 50.46
N HIS A 99 -20.73 -12.01 51.62
CA HIS A 99 -19.80 -10.95 52.01
C HIS A 99 -18.77 -11.55 53.00
N PRO A 100 -17.46 -11.44 52.71
CA PRO A 100 -16.45 -11.95 53.62
C PRO A 100 -16.44 -11.17 54.95
N PRO A 101 -15.97 -11.78 56.05
CA PRO A 101 -15.93 -11.14 57.36
C PRO A 101 -15.11 -9.85 57.32
N LYS A 102 -15.60 -8.80 57.98
CA LYS A 102 -14.81 -7.58 58.18
C LYS A 102 -13.65 -7.93 59.10
N THR A 103 -12.43 -7.78 58.57
CA THR A 103 -11.20 -7.85 59.35
C THR A 103 -11.21 -6.72 60.38
N VAL A 104 -11.14 -7.12 61.65
CA VAL A 104 -10.92 -6.22 62.81
C VAL A 104 -9.50 -5.69 62.76
#